data_AF-A0AAW0KWD0-F1
#
_entry.id   AF-A0AAW0KWD0-F1
#
_cell.length_a   1.000
_cell.length_b   1.000
_cell.length_c   1.000
_cell.angle_alpha   90.00
_cell.angle_beta   90.00
_cell.angle_gamma   90.00
#
_symmetry.space_group_name_H-M   'P 1'
#
loop_
_entity.id
_entity.type
_entity.pdbx_description
1 polymer ?
#
loop_
_entity_poly.entity_id
_entity_poly.type
_entity_poly.pdbx_seq_one_letter_code
_entity_poly.pdbx_strand_id
1 'polypeptide(L)'
;MWRRRIRVHTAAAPVVADLVEMYCQADVGAFVSVFSRLAIEKTLSSKLEDARNSVQLRIVKALKEYRNLYAVQHRLGDRIIFPESLKFLPLYGLALCRSTPLRGGYADAPLDECCSAGYTMMTLPASAQVDDFKNPEKRLPLAAENLDSRGLYLYDNVFCFNTWFGRALSPDVP
;
A
#
# COMPACT_ATOMS: atom_id res chain seq x y z
N MET A 1 2.11 41.33 -14.90
CA MET A 1 1.39 41.64 -13.64
C MET A 1 1.52 40.44 -12.70
N TRP A 2 2.31 40.54 -11.63
CA TRP A 2 2.55 39.42 -10.71
C TRP A 2 1.47 39.40 -9.62
N ARG A 3 0.78 38.26 -9.43
CA ARG A 3 -0.26 38.10 -8.40
C ARG A 3 0.22 37.13 -7.32
N ARG A 4 0.49 37.63 -6.11
CA ARG A 4 0.68 36.76 -4.93
C ARG A 4 -0.65 36.07 -4.60
N ARG A 5 -0.63 34.76 -4.45
CA ARG A 5 -1.78 33.95 -3.99
C ARG A 5 -1.39 33.23 -2.71
N ILE A 6 -2.27 33.25 -1.71
CA ILE A 6 -2.15 32.49 -0.48
C ILE A 6 -3.11 31.31 -0.57
N ARG A 7 -2.64 30.10 -0.24
CA ARG A 7 -3.50 28.91 -0.09
C ARG A 7 -3.56 28.57 1.40
N VAL A 8 -4.76 28.41 1.93
CA VAL A 8 -5.01 28.05 3.33
C VAL A 8 -5.72 26.71 3.34
N HIS A 9 -5.20 25.77 4.14
CA HIS A 9 -5.83 24.49 4.41
C HIS A 9 -6.24 24.46 5.88
N THR A 10 -7.50 24.14 6.16
CA THR A 10 -8.02 23.99 7.52
C THR A 10 -8.51 22.55 7.66
N ALA A 11 -7.96 21.83 8.62
CA ALA A 11 -8.34 20.46 8.94
C ALA A 11 -8.70 20.38 10.43
N ALA A 12 -9.74 19.63 10.76
CA ALA A 12 -10.13 19.30 12.13
C ALA A 12 -10.25 17.78 12.22
N ALA A 13 -9.70 17.19 13.29
CA ALA A 13 -9.79 15.77 13.56
C ALA A 13 -10.56 15.55 14.88
N PRO A 14 -11.48 14.57 14.95
CA PRO A 14 -12.18 14.26 16.17
C PRO A 14 -11.23 13.72 17.24
N VAL A 15 -11.43 14.11 18.49
CA VAL A 15 -10.69 13.57 19.64
C VAL A 15 -11.49 12.39 20.19
N VAL A 16 -10.85 11.23 20.26
CA VAL A 16 -11.45 9.98 20.77
C VAL A 16 -10.93 9.64 22.16
N ALA A 17 -11.78 9.02 22.99
CA ALA A 17 -11.45 8.67 24.37
C ALA A 17 -10.83 7.26 24.50
N ASP A 18 -11.05 6.39 23.52
CA ASP A 18 -10.55 5.02 23.50
C ASP A 18 -9.72 4.72 22.24
N LEU A 19 -8.71 3.87 22.40
CA LEU A 19 -7.84 3.42 21.31
C LEU A 19 -8.61 2.61 20.27
N VAL A 20 -9.65 1.86 20.67
CA VAL A 20 -10.47 1.09 19.72
C VAL A 20 -11.14 2.00 18.70
N GLU A 21 -11.75 3.10 19.16
CA GLU A 21 -12.37 4.10 18.28
C GLU A 21 -11.34 4.76 17.36
N MET A 22 -10.13 5.03 17.87
CA MET A 22 -9.01 5.54 17.06
C MET A 22 -8.67 4.57 15.91
N TYR A 23 -8.57 3.27 16.19
CA TYR A 23 -8.28 2.27 15.16
C TYR A 23 -9.39 2.20 14.12
N CYS A 24 -10.67 2.32 14.51
CA CYS A 24 -11.79 2.33 13.56
C CYS A 24 -11.74 3.49 12.56
N GLN A 25 -11.19 4.64 12.95
CA GLN A 25 -11.06 5.83 12.09
C GLN A 25 -9.75 5.89 11.30
N ALA A 26 -8.89 4.88 11.43
CA ALA A 26 -7.58 4.87 10.78
C ALA A 26 -7.68 4.71 9.25
N ASP A 27 -7.03 5.60 8.50
CA ASP A 27 -6.99 5.55 7.03
C ASP A 27 -5.79 4.72 6.55
N VAL A 28 -6.07 3.51 6.04
CA VAL A 28 -5.04 2.61 5.48
C VAL A 28 -4.21 3.26 4.38
N GLY A 29 -4.81 4.10 3.55
CA GLY A 29 -4.16 4.82 2.47
C GLY A 29 -3.13 5.82 2.98
N ALA A 30 -3.50 6.59 4.00
CA ALA A 30 -2.58 7.50 4.66
C ALA A 30 -1.40 6.75 5.31
N PHE A 31 -1.66 5.61 5.96
CA PHE A 31 -0.60 4.75 6.52
C PHE A 31 0.38 4.29 5.44
N VAL A 32 -0.12 3.77 4.32
CA VAL A 32 0.71 3.27 3.21
C VAL A 32 1.52 4.41 2.59
N SER A 33 0.92 5.58 2.38
CA SER A 33 1.60 6.78 1.86
C SER A 33 2.71 7.27 2.78
N VAL A 34 2.54 7.20 4.10
CA VAL A 34 3.59 7.59 5.05
C VAL A 34 4.68 6.52 5.10
N PHE A 35 4.31 5.24 5.12
CA PHE A 35 5.27 4.14 5.15
C PHE A 35 6.13 4.07 3.88
N SER A 36 5.56 4.34 2.70
CA SER A 36 6.33 4.42 1.46
C SER A 36 7.41 5.48 1.55
N ARG A 37 7.05 6.71 1.95
CA ARG A 37 7.99 7.83 2.05
C ARG A 37 9.11 7.56 3.05
N LEU A 38 8.76 7.05 4.23
CA LEU A 38 9.73 6.70 5.25
C LEU A 38 10.63 5.53 4.85
N ALA A 39 10.11 4.57 4.08
CA ALA A 39 10.92 3.49 3.55
C ALA A 39 11.96 4.01 2.56
N ILE A 40 11.56 4.85 1.60
CA ILE A 40 12.46 5.47 0.61
C ILE A 40 13.49 6.39 1.28
N GLU A 41 13.08 7.20 2.26
CA GLU A 41 14.03 8.02 3.02
C GLU A 41 15.07 7.15 3.75
N LYS A 42 14.63 6.02 4.30
CA LYS A 42 15.50 5.07 4.99
C LYS A 42 16.49 4.36 4.04
N THR A 43 16.13 4.14 2.76
CA THR A 43 17.08 3.58 1.78
C THR A 43 18.23 4.53 1.44
N LEU A 44 18.10 5.83 1.71
CA LEU A 44 19.17 6.80 1.48
C LEU A 44 20.31 6.70 2.52
N SER A 45 20.02 6.13 3.69
CA SER A 45 20.94 6.09 4.84
C SER A 45 21.23 4.69 5.37
N SER A 46 20.50 3.66 4.92
CA SER A 46 20.64 2.29 5.41
C SER A 46 20.40 1.27 4.30
N LYS A 47 20.64 -0.01 4.59
CA LYS A 47 20.45 -1.09 3.60
C LYS A 47 18.97 -1.26 3.27
N LEU A 48 18.68 -1.73 2.04
CA LEU A 48 17.31 -2.03 1.61
C LEU A 48 16.59 -3.01 2.57
N GLU A 49 17.33 -4.00 3.08
CA GLU A 49 16.84 -4.93 4.11
C GLU A 49 16.32 -4.20 5.36
N ASP A 50 17.09 -3.21 5.84
CA ASP A 50 16.73 -2.46 7.04
C ASP A 50 15.51 -1.58 6.80
N ALA A 51 15.35 -1.04 5.59
CA ALA A 51 14.16 -0.29 5.20
C ALA A 51 12.91 -1.19 5.20
N ARG A 52 12.97 -2.38 4.59
CA ARG A 52 11.86 -3.36 4.58
C ARG A 52 11.50 -3.83 5.99
N ASN A 53 12.51 -4.22 6.78
CA ASN A 53 12.33 -4.63 8.17
C ASN A 53 11.68 -3.52 9.01
N SER A 54 12.04 -2.26 8.76
CA SER A 54 11.46 -1.11 9.44
C SER A 54 9.96 -0.96 9.18
N VAL A 55 9.52 -1.16 7.93
CA VAL A 55 8.09 -1.12 7.57
C VAL A 55 7.35 -2.28 8.22
N GLN A 56 7.85 -3.51 8.06
CA GLN A 56 7.23 -4.70 8.62
C GLN A 56 7.10 -4.61 10.14
N LEU A 57 8.16 -4.17 10.83
CA LEU A 57 8.17 -4.04 12.28
C LEU A 57 7.13 -3.01 12.77
N ARG A 58 6.93 -1.90 12.05
CA ARG A 58 5.91 -0.90 12.41
C ARG A 58 4.50 -1.46 12.27
N ILE A 59 4.22 -2.21 11.20
CA ILE A 59 2.92 -2.87 10.99
C ILE A 59 2.67 -3.91 12.08
N VAL A 60 3.65 -4.77 12.36
CA VAL A 60 3.55 -5.81 13.41
C VAL A 60 3.31 -5.17 14.78
N LYS A 61 4.02 -4.09 15.11
CA LYS A 61 3.81 -3.36 16.37
C LYS A 61 2.39 -2.79 16.46
N ALA A 62 1.90 -2.11 15.43
CA ALA A 62 0.55 -1.56 15.42
C ALA A 62 -0.53 -2.63 15.63
N LEU A 63 -0.43 -3.76 14.92
CA LEU A 63 -1.39 -4.86 15.06
C LEU A 63 -1.28 -5.60 16.40
N LYS A 64 -0.06 -5.73 16.93
CA LYS A 64 0.17 -6.31 18.26
C LYS A 64 -0.46 -5.46 19.35
N GLU A 65 -0.33 -4.13 19.28
CA GLU A 65 -0.99 -3.25 20.24
C GLU A 65 -2.51 -3.35 20.16
N TYR A 66 -3.09 -3.41 18.96
CA TYR A 66 -4.52 -3.66 18.81
C TYR A 66 -4.95 -4.99 19.44
N ARG A 67 -4.20 -6.08 19.21
CA ARG A 67 -4.46 -7.38 19.83
C ARG A 67 -4.40 -7.29 21.37
N ASN A 68 -3.45 -6.54 21.92
CA ASN A 68 -3.29 -6.38 23.37
C ASN A 68 -4.50 -5.72 24.03
N LEU A 69 -5.20 -4.81 23.34
CA LEU A 69 -6.43 -4.19 23.85
C LEU A 69 -7.52 -5.22 24.16
N TYR A 70 -7.58 -6.31 23.39
CA TYR A 70 -8.56 -7.40 23.55
C TYR A 70 -8.01 -8.63 24.28
N ALA A 71 -6.77 -8.59 24.78
CA ALA A 71 -6.10 -9.73 25.41
C ALA A 71 -6.82 -10.25 26.66
N VAL A 72 -7.59 -9.40 27.35
CA VAL A 72 -8.34 -9.76 28.56
C VAL A 72 -9.70 -10.38 28.24
N GLN A 73 -10.34 -9.99 27.13
CA GLN A 73 -11.73 -10.33 26.84
C GLN A 73 -11.90 -11.67 26.11
N HIS A 74 -10.87 -12.14 25.44
CA HIS A 74 -10.93 -13.37 24.68
C HIS A 74 -9.73 -14.27 25.01
N ARG A 75 -9.99 -15.56 25.24
CA ARG A 75 -8.96 -16.60 25.08
C ARG A 75 -8.64 -16.71 23.59
N LEU A 76 -7.89 -15.73 23.11
CA LEU A 76 -7.50 -15.60 21.71
C LEU A 76 -6.53 -16.72 21.43
N GLY A 77 -7.05 -17.82 20.88
CA GLY A 77 -6.25 -18.90 20.33
C GLY A 77 -5.35 -18.43 19.18
N ASP A 78 -4.97 -19.35 18.31
CA ASP A 78 -3.99 -19.14 17.22
C ASP A 78 -4.48 -18.24 16.05
N ARG A 79 -5.43 -17.32 16.31
CA ARG A 79 -6.02 -16.41 15.31
C ARG A 79 -5.50 -14.99 15.50
N ILE A 80 -5.16 -14.35 14.39
CA ILE A 80 -4.75 -12.94 14.36
C ILE A 80 -6.00 -12.06 14.32
N ILE A 81 -6.11 -11.10 15.25
CA ILE A 81 -7.15 -10.07 15.24
C ILE A 81 -6.56 -8.79 14.67
N PHE A 82 -7.36 -8.09 13.86
CA PHE A 82 -7.01 -6.80 13.28
C PHE A 82 -8.28 -5.92 13.22
N PRO A 83 -8.13 -4.59 13.26
CA PRO A 83 -9.25 -3.68 13.06
C PRO A 83 -9.67 -3.70 11.59
N GLU A 84 -10.97 -3.54 11.33
CA GLU A 84 -11.52 -3.63 9.97
C GLU A 84 -10.89 -2.59 9.02
N SER A 85 -10.63 -1.38 9.52
CA SER A 85 -9.98 -0.28 8.81
C SER A 85 -8.56 -0.61 8.31
N LEU A 86 -7.81 -1.47 9.02
CA LEU A 86 -6.43 -1.82 8.69
C LEU A 86 -6.27 -3.25 8.17
N LYS A 87 -7.37 -3.93 7.80
CA LYS A 87 -7.32 -5.32 7.31
C LYS A 87 -6.40 -5.53 6.11
N PHE A 88 -6.27 -4.50 5.26
CA PHE A 88 -5.40 -4.54 4.09
C PHE A 88 -3.99 -4.01 4.34
N LEU A 89 -3.71 -3.43 5.51
CA LEU A 89 -2.40 -2.84 5.82
C LEU A 89 -1.24 -3.86 5.69
N PRO A 90 -1.36 -5.12 6.14
CA PRO A 90 -0.31 -6.12 5.92
C PRO A 90 -0.06 -6.41 4.44
N LEU A 91 -1.13 -6.50 3.64
CA LEU A 91 -1.04 -6.73 2.20
C LEU A 91 -0.28 -5.60 1.52
N TYR A 92 -0.62 -4.34 1.81
CA TYR A 92 0.09 -3.19 1.27
C TYR A 92 1.52 -3.07 1.79
N GLY A 93 1.79 -3.43 3.04
CA GLY A 93 3.14 -3.49 3.58
C GLY A 93 4.03 -4.48 2.82
N LEU A 94 3.49 -5.64 2.46
CA LEU A 94 4.18 -6.63 1.63
C LEU A 94 4.36 -6.15 0.19
N ALA A 95 3.31 -5.55 -0.40
CA ALA A 95 3.39 -4.96 -1.74
C ALA A 95 4.46 -3.87 -1.82
N LEU A 96 4.54 -3.02 -0.80
CA LEU A 96 5.58 -2.00 -0.65
C LEU A 96 6.97 -2.64 -0.58
N CYS A 97 7.17 -3.68 0.23
CA CYS A 97 8.45 -4.39 0.33
C CYS A 97 8.88 -5.07 -0.98
N ARG A 98 7.93 -5.40 -1.87
CA ARG A 98 8.19 -5.99 -3.20
C ARG A 98 8.27 -4.96 -4.33
N SER A 99 8.03 -3.69 -4.04
CA SER A 99 8.09 -2.62 -5.03
C SER A 99 9.51 -2.44 -5.58
N THR A 100 9.63 -1.97 -6.83
CA THR A 100 10.91 -1.75 -7.53
C THR A 100 11.99 -1.07 -6.68
N PRO A 101 11.72 0.05 -5.95
CA PRO A 101 12.78 0.71 -5.18
C PRO A 101 13.20 -0.05 -3.91
N LEU A 102 12.41 -1.01 -3.44
CA LEU A 102 12.66 -1.74 -2.19
C LEU A 102 13.00 -3.22 -2.37
N ARG A 103 12.70 -3.81 -3.53
CA ARG A 103 12.81 -5.26 -3.79
C ARG A 103 14.23 -5.79 -3.60
N GLY A 104 15.24 -5.02 -4.01
CA GLY A 104 16.67 -5.31 -3.81
C GLY A 104 17.15 -6.58 -4.52
N GLY A 105 17.89 -6.41 -5.61
CA GLY A 105 18.49 -7.51 -6.37
C GLY A 105 19.16 -6.97 -7.64
N TYR A 106 20.37 -7.43 -7.96
CA TYR A 106 21.16 -6.92 -9.10
C TYR A 106 20.48 -7.14 -10.47
N ALA A 107 19.53 -8.07 -10.54
CA ALA A 107 18.86 -8.48 -11.79
C ALA A 107 17.40 -8.01 -11.91
N ASP A 108 16.84 -7.32 -10.90
CA ASP A 108 15.41 -7.00 -10.89
C ASP A 108 15.08 -5.71 -11.65
N ALA A 109 15.88 -4.65 -11.49
CA ALA A 109 15.70 -3.37 -12.19
C ALA A 109 17.01 -2.56 -12.23
N PRO A 110 17.27 -1.78 -13.30
CA PRO A 110 18.40 -0.87 -13.35
C PRO A 110 18.28 0.22 -12.28
N LEU A 111 19.42 0.73 -11.81
CA LEU A 111 19.48 1.73 -10.73
C LEU A 111 18.65 2.99 -11.06
N ASP A 112 18.65 3.42 -12.32
CA ASP A 112 17.89 4.59 -12.78
C ASP A 112 16.37 4.38 -12.61
N GLU A 113 15.86 3.21 -12.96
CA GLU A 113 14.44 2.86 -12.77
C GLU A 113 14.08 2.79 -11.29
N CYS A 114 14.96 2.24 -10.44
CA CYS A 114 14.77 2.24 -8.99
C CYS A 114 14.69 3.66 -8.41
N CYS A 115 15.62 4.54 -8.82
CA CYS A 115 15.64 5.94 -8.39
C CYS A 115 14.39 6.70 -8.86
N SER A 116 13.99 6.50 -10.12
CA SER A 116 12.79 7.08 -10.71
C SER A 116 11.52 6.63 -9.97
N ALA A 117 11.38 5.32 -9.75
CA ALA A 117 10.26 4.75 -9.02
C ALA A 117 10.19 5.27 -7.57
N GLY A 118 11.34 5.33 -6.88
CA GLY A 118 11.44 5.90 -5.53
C GLY A 118 11.04 7.37 -5.45
N TYR A 119 11.49 8.18 -6.42
CA TYR A 119 11.13 9.60 -6.51
C TYR A 119 9.62 9.80 -6.74
N THR A 120 9.04 9.01 -7.64
CA THR A 120 7.60 9.03 -7.89
C THR A 120 6.82 8.62 -6.64
N MET A 121 7.25 7.59 -5.90
CA MET A 121 6.61 7.21 -4.63
C MET A 121 6.65 8.34 -3.58
N MET A 122 7.67 9.21 -3.61
CA MET A 122 7.77 10.38 -2.73
C MET A 122 6.88 11.56 -3.16
N THR A 123 6.46 11.60 -4.41
CA THR A 123 5.73 12.75 -4.98
C THR A 123 4.27 12.44 -5.32
N LEU A 124 3.91 11.15 -5.40
CA LEU A 124 2.55 10.71 -5.67
C LEU A 124 1.56 11.26 -4.62
N PRO A 125 0.38 11.73 -5.07
CA PRO A 125 -0.66 12.17 -4.16
C PRO A 125 -1.24 10.96 -3.41
N ALA A 126 -1.48 11.12 -2.12
CA ALA A 126 -2.04 10.05 -1.28
C ALA A 126 -3.38 9.52 -1.84
N SER A 127 -4.17 10.35 -2.53
CA SER A 127 -5.42 9.93 -3.17
C SER A 127 -5.22 8.94 -4.33
N ALA A 128 -4.13 9.02 -5.09
CA ALA A 128 -3.87 8.09 -6.20
C ALA A 128 -3.48 6.70 -5.69
N GLN A 129 -3.01 6.58 -4.45
CA GLN A 129 -2.78 5.29 -3.79
C GLN A 129 -4.09 4.66 -3.25
N VAL A 130 -5.19 5.42 -3.22
CA VAL A 130 -6.42 5.12 -2.45
C VAL A 130 -7.68 5.12 -3.31
N ASP A 131 -7.68 5.74 -4.50
CA ASP A 131 -8.83 5.64 -5.43
C ASP A 131 -9.07 4.20 -5.91
N ASP A 132 -8.19 3.26 -5.56
CA ASP A 132 -8.35 1.84 -5.82
C ASP A 132 -9.53 1.18 -5.08
N PHE A 133 -10.06 1.80 -4.02
CA PHE A 133 -11.08 1.23 -3.14
C PHE A 133 -12.53 1.53 -3.53
N LYS A 134 -12.78 2.45 -4.48
CA LYS A 134 -14.15 2.91 -4.77
C LYS A 134 -14.96 1.95 -5.64
N ASN A 135 -14.36 0.90 -6.21
CA ASN A 135 -15.08 -0.07 -7.04
C ASN A 135 -14.46 -1.49 -7.00
N PRO A 136 -14.57 -2.23 -5.89
CA PRO A 136 -13.97 -3.55 -5.74
C PRO A 136 -14.60 -4.62 -6.63
N GLU A 137 -15.85 -4.45 -7.06
CA GLU A 137 -16.59 -5.45 -7.85
C GLU A 137 -16.06 -5.62 -9.28
N LYS A 138 -15.34 -4.61 -9.79
CA LYS A 138 -14.77 -4.65 -11.15
C LYS A 138 -13.31 -5.10 -11.19
N ARG A 139 -12.71 -5.42 -10.04
CA ARG A 139 -11.27 -5.69 -9.95
C ARG A 139 -10.99 -7.06 -9.37
N LEU A 140 -10.16 -7.82 -10.08
CA LEU A 140 -9.71 -9.12 -9.64
C LEU A 140 -8.56 -8.96 -8.63
N PRO A 141 -8.49 -9.81 -7.59
CA PRO A 141 -7.35 -9.82 -6.69
C PRO A 141 -6.06 -10.05 -7.49
N LEU A 142 -5.01 -9.29 -7.19
CA LEU A 142 -3.70 -9.33 -7.85
C LEU A 142 -2.95 -10.64 -7.54
N ALA A 143 -3.43 -11.75 -8.10
CA ALA A 143 -2.84 -13.07 -7.99
C ALA A 143 -2.93 -13.78 -9.34
N ALA A 144 -1.86 -14.46 -9.73
CA ALA A 144 -1.78 -15.15 -11.03
C ALA A 144 -2.85 -16.23 -11.20
N GLU A 145 -3.33 -16.81 -10.10
CA GLU A 145 -4.40 -17.80 -10.06
C GLU A 145 -5.77 -17.26 -10.52
N ASN A 146 -5.97 -15.95 -10.47
CA ASN A 146 -7.23 -15.31 -10.90
C ASN A 146 -7.23 -14.97 -12.40
N LEU A 147 -6.13 -15.22 -13.11
CA LEU A 147 -6.02 -14.98 -14.55
C LEU A 147 -6.51 -16.21 -15.31
N ASP A 148 -7.64 -16.11 -15.98
CA ASP A 148 -8.11 -17.15 -16.90
C ASP A 148 -7.40 -17.03 -18.24
N SER A 149 -6.97 -18.17 -18.78
CA SER A 149 -6.44 -18.35 -20.14
C SER A 149 -7.33 -17.79 -21.26
N ARG A 150 -8.62 -17.55 -21.01
CA ARG A 150 -9.58 -17.00 -21.99
C ARG A 150 -9.87 -15.50 -21.80
N GLY A 151 -9.32 -14.88 -20.76
CA GLY A 151 -9.58 -13.50 -20.41
C GLY A 151 -8.62 -12.49 -21.03
N LEU A 152 -9.06 -11.24 -21.10
CA LEU A 152 -8.23 -10.06 -21.34
C LEU A 152 -8.18 -9.26 -20.03
N TYR A 153 -6.98 -8.99 -19.52
CA TYR A 153 -6.81 -8.27 -18.27
C TYR A 153 -5.94 -7.03 -18.46
N LEU A 154 -6.34 -5.94 -17.80
CA LEU A 154 -5.57 -4.71 -17.73
C LEU A 154 -5.01 -4.55 -16.31
N TYR A 155 -3.71 -4.36 -16.23
CA TYR A 155 -3.00 -4.06 -15.00
C TYR A 155 -2.39 -2.66 -15.13
N ASP A 156 -2.79 -1.78 -14.23
CA ASP A 156 -2.24 -0.43 -14.09
C ASP A 156 -1.62 -0.32 -12.70
N ASN A 157 -0.35 0.07 -12.62
CA ASN A 157 0.34 0.30 -11.36
C ASN A 157 0.90 1.71 -11.21
N VAL A 158 0.29 2.70 -11.86
CA VAL A 158 0.73 4.12 -11.88
C VAL A 158 2.05 4.34 -12.64
N PHE A 159 2.88 3.31 -12.79
CA PHE A 159 4.15 3.34 -13.51
C PHE A 159 4.03 2.76 -14.92
N CYS A 160 3.23 1.72 -15.08
CA CYS A 160 3.03 1.05 -16.35
C CYS A 160 1.61 0.51 -16.50
N PHE A 161 1.12 0.57 -17.73
CA PHE A 161 -0.10 -0.09 -18.18
C PHE A 161 0.28 -1.36 -18.91
N ASN A 162 -0.03 -2.51 -18.33
CA ASN A 162 0.18 -3.81 -18.93
C ASN A 162 -1.16 -4.43 -19.33
N THR A 163 -1.23 -4.87 -20.58
CA THR A 163 -2.38 -5.65 -21.07
C THR A 163 -1.96 -7.10 -21.21
N TRP A 164 -2.63 -7.99 -20.50
CA TRP A 164 -2.38 -9.43 -20.56
C TRP A 164 -3.45 -10.10 -21.42
N PHE A 165 -3.00 -10.84 -22.44
CA PHE A 165 -3.85 -11.63 -23.32
C PHE A 165 -3.77 -13.09 -22.94
N GLY A 166 -4.93 -13.70 -22.64
CA GLY A 166 -5.04 -15.12 -22.40
C GLY A 166 -4.66 -15.95 -23.63
N ARG A 167 -3.97 -17.07 -23.40
CA ARG A 167 -3.53 -17.98 -24.48
C ARG A 167 -4.69 -18.54 -25.32
N ALA A 168 -5.88 -18.66 -24.74
CA ALA A 168 -7.09 -19.17 -25.35
C ALA A 168 -8.13 -18.06 -25.58
N LEU A 169 -7.69 -16.80 -25.74
CA LEU A 169 -8.56 -15.68 -26.05
C LEU A 169 -9.21 -15.89 -27.42
N SER A 170 -10.52 -15.71 -27.50
CA SER A 170 -11.25 -15.77 -28.78
C SER A 170 -10.77 -14.65 -29.71
N PRO A 171 -10.57 -14.91 -31.01
CA PRO A 171 -10.21 -13.86 -31.97
C PRO A 171 -11.32 -12.81 -32.19
N ASP A 172 -12.56 -13.08 -31.74
CA ASP A 172 -13.73 -12.21 -31.90
C ASP A 172 -13.88 -11.14 -30.79
N VAL A 173 -12.81 -10.81 -30.07
CA VAL A 173 -12.82 -9.68 -29.13
C VAL A 173 -12.78 -8.37 -29.94
N PRO A 174 -13.78 -7.47 -29.80
CA PRO A 174 -13.88 -6.24 -30.58
C PRO A 174 -12.79 -5.21 -30.28
#